data_AF-R8YP13-F1
#
_entry.id   AF-R8YP13-F1
#
_cell.length_a   1.000
_cell.length_b   1.000
_cell.length_c   1.000
_cell.angle_alpha   90.00
_cell.angle_beta   90.00
_cell.angle_gamma   90.00
#
_symmetry.space_group_name_H-M   'P 1'
#
loop_
_entity.id
_entity.type
_entity.pdbx_description
1 polymer ?
#
loop_
_entity_poly.entity_id
_entity_poly.type
_entity_poly.pdbx_seq_one_letter_code
_entity_poly.pdbx_strand_id
1 'polypeptide(L)'
;MNKKHIILSAIIGLLVGGLVGAFGYAKTAAKYDAISTACVMVNQAVESKLLAPEQVKEYGELTGTALKKNYPAVAAKFTFSQEALNKASAASSCSQFLVGFNSAK
;
A
#
# COMPACT_ATOMS: atom_id res chain seq x y z
N MET A 1 -25.08 -38.37 7.87
CA MET A 1 -24.23 -37.27 8.39
C MET A 1 -24.75 -36.86 9.77
N ASN A 2 -24.01 -37.12 10.86
CA ASN A 2 -24.51 -36.84 12.22
C ASN A 2 -24.48 -35.35 12.56
N LYS A 3 -25.45 -34.86 13.36
CA LYS A 3 -25.57 -33.47 13.83
C LYS A 3 -24.24 -32.89 14.37
N LYS A 4 -23.43 -33.72 15.04
CA LYS A 4 -22.10 -33.34 15.56
C LYS A 4 -21.12 -32.93 14.46
N HIS A 5 -21.16 -33.56 13.29
CA HIS A 5 -20.28 -33.21 12.16
C HIS A 5 -20.68 -31.89 11.51
N ILE A 6 -21.98 -31.57 11.47
CA ILE A 6 -22.49 -30.31 10.93
C ILE A 6 -22.08 -29.14 11.82
N ILE A 7 -22.20 -29.30 13.15
CA ILE A 7 -21.80 -28.27 14.11
C ILE A 7 -20.28 -28.05 14.06
N LEU A 8 -19.50 -29.13 13.99
CA LEU A 8 -18.04 -29.05 13.87
C LEU A 8 -17.62 -28.36 12.57
N SER A 9 -18.24 -28.69 11.43
CA SER A 9 -17.92 -28.04 10.16
C SER A 9 -18.30 -26.56 10.14
N ALA A 10 -19.41 -26.19 10.79
CA ALA A 10 -19.82 -24.79 10.95
C ALA A 10 -18.81 -23.99 11.79
N ILE A 11 -18.32 -24.54 12.91
CA ILE A 11 -17.32 -23.89 13.76
C ILE A 11 -15.99 -23.72 13.01
N ILE A 12 -15.53 -24.77 12.32
CA ILE A 12 -14.29 -24.68 11.52
C ILE A 12 -14.45 -23.66 10.41
N GLY A 13 -15.58 -23.65 9.70
CA GLY A 13 -15.85 -22.66 8.66
C GLY A 13 -15.84 -21.23 9.19
N LEU A 14 -16.41 -21.00 10.37
CA LEU A 14 -16.45 -19.67 11.01
C LEU A 14 -15.07 -19.22 11.49
N LEU A 15 -14.26 -20.12 12.03
CA LEU A 15 -12.88 -19.82 12.43
C LEU A 15 -12.00 -19.51 11.21
N VAL A 16 -12.04 -20.36 10.17
CA VAL A 16 -11.25 -20.15 8.96
C VAL A 16 -11.70 -18.89 8.23
N GLY A 17 -13.01 -18.70 8.04
CA GLY A 17 -13.57 -17.50 7.42
C GLY A 17 -13.25 -16.22 8.20
N GLY A 18 -13.34 -16.27 9.53
CA GLY A 18 -13.01 -15.15 10.41
C GLY A 18 -11.54 -14.77 10.35
N LEU A 19 -10.63 -15.75 10.37
CA LEU A 19 -9.18 -15.50 10.23
C LEU A 19 -8.86 -14.91 8.85
N VAL A 20 -9.34 -15.52 7.77
CA VAL A 20 -9.10 -15.03 6.40
C VAL A 20 -9.63 -13.60 6.23
N GLY A 21 -10.83 -13.31 6.73
CA GLY A 21 -11.42 -11.97 6.71
C GLY A 21 -10.60 -10.95 7.49
N ALA A 22 -10.21 -11.27 8.72
CA ALA A 22 -9.41 -10.39 9.57
C ALA A 22 -8.02 -10.10 8.98
N PHE A 23 -7.31 -11.13 8.49
CA PHE A 23 -6.00 -10.95 7.88
C PHE A 23 -6.08 -10.18 6.55
N GLY A 24 -7.10 -10.42 5.74
CA GLY A 24 -7.33 -9.68 4.49
C GLY A 24 -7.63 -8.19 4.75
N TYR A 25 -8.50 -7.90 5.71
CA TYR A 25 -8.84 -6.53 6.09
C TYR A 25 -7.63 -5.79 6.67
N ALA A 26 -6.91 -6.41 7.60
CA ALA A 26 -5.72 -5.81 8.21
C ALA A 26 -4.65 -5.46 7.17
N LYS A 27 -4.40 -6.33 6.18
CA LYS A 27 -3.46 -6.03 5.09
C LYS A 27 -3.93 -4.87 4.21
N THR A 28 -5.24 -4.77 3.98
CA THR A 28 -5.82 -3.72 3.13
C THR A 28 -5.79 -2.37 3.83
N ALA A 29 -6.26 -2.30 5.08
CA ALA A 29 -6.20 -1.09 5.90
C ALA A 29 -4.75 -0.62 6.08
N ALA A 30 -3.83 -1.52 6.44
CA ALA A 30 -2.41 -1.19 6.61
C ALA A 30 -1.75 -0.69 5.32
N LYS A 31 -2.24 -1.11 4.15
CA LYS A 31 -1.80 -0.58 2.85
C LYS A 31 -2.28 0.85 2.66
N TYR A 32 -3.57 1.11 2.86
CA TYR A 32 -4.12 2.46 2.72
C TYR A 32 -3.50 3.45 3.70
N ASP A 33 -3.29 3.06 4.97
CA ASP A 33 -2.67 3.92 5.98
C ASP A 33 -1.23 4.29 5.63
N ALA A 34 -0.45 3.33 5.10
CA ALA A 34 0.92 3.59 4.67
C ALA A 34 0.97 4.57 3.49
N ILE A 35 0.07 4.39 2.51
CA ILE A 35 -0.01 5.24 1.32
C ILE A 35 -0.48 6.65 1.70
N SER A 36 -1.54 6.76 2.49
CA SER A 36 -2.09 8.06 2.91
C SER A 36 -1.05 8.85 3.72
N THR A 37 -0.36 8.18 4.64
CA THR A 37 0.72 8.79 5.44
C THR A 37 1.82 9.34 4.52
N ALA A 38 2.33 8.54 3.60
CA ALA A 38 3.38 8.98 2.68
C ALA A 38 2.92 10.16 1.81
N CYS A 39 1.68 10.11 1.31
CA CYS A 39 1.13 11.17 0.48
C CYS A 39 0.93 12.49 1.24
N VAL A 40 0.47 12.45 2.50
CA VAL A 40 0.39 13.64 3.35
C VAL A 40 1.78 14.23 3.57
N MET A 41 2.78 13.41 3.89
CA MET A 41 4.14 13.89 4.10
C MET A 41 4.74 14.55 2.84
N VAL A 42 4.56 13.92 1.68
CA VAL A 42 5.06 14.45 0.40
C VAL A 42 4.35 15.75 0.02
N ASN A 43 3.02 15.79 0.13
CA ASN A 43 2.26 17.00 -0.18
C ASN A 43 2.68 18.15 0.75
N GLN A 44 2.80 17.90 2.06
CA GLN A 44 3.24 18.92 3.01
C GLN A 44 4.66 19.40 2.71
N ALA A 45 5.57 18.50 2.30
CA ALA A 45 6.93 18.87 1.91
C ALA A 45 6.93 19.78 0.67
N VAL A 46 6.07 19.51 -0.31
CA VAL A 46 5.93 20.36 -1.51
C VAL A 46 5.29 21.71 -1.18
N GLU A 47 4.18 21.72 -0.44
CA GLU A 47 3.48 22.95 -0.02
C GLU A 47 4.38 23.87 0.83
N SER A 48 5.23 23.26 1.66
CA SER A 48 6.20 23.99 2.51
C SER A 48 7.50 24.33 1.78
N LYS A 49 7.59 24.07 0.47
CA LYS A 49 8.77 24.31 -0.38
C LYS A 49 10.04 23.58 0.08
N LEU A 50 9.89 22.47 0.80
CA LEU A 50 11.01 21.57 1.18
C LEU A 50 11.38 20.63 0.03
N LEU A 51 10.45 20.39 -0.89
CA LEU A 51 10.64 19.55 -2.07
C LEU A 51 10.00 20.24 -3.28
N ALA A 52 10.73 20.41 -4.38
CA ALA A 52 10.14 20.97 -5.59
C ALA A 52 9.20 19.93 -6.25
N PRO A 53 8.06 20.35 -6.84
CA PRO A 53 7.12 19.43 -7.49
C PRO A 53 7.76 18.48 -8.50
N GLU A 54 8.77 18.96 -9.24
CA GLU A 54 9.48 18.22 -10.28
C GLU A 54 10.36 17.09 -9.70
N GLN A 55 10.80 17.24 -8.45
CA GLN A 55 11.66 16.28 -7.75
C GLN A 55 10.87 15.14 -7.11
N VAL A 56 9.54 15.25 -7.03
CA VAL A 56 8.69 14.31 -6.27
C VAL A 56 8.77 12.89 -6.82
N LYS A 57 8.86 12.74 -8.15
CA LYS A 57 8.98 11.42 -8.78
C LYS A 57 10.32 10.76 -8.45
N GLU A 58 11.43 11.49 -8.58
CA GLU A 58 12.76 10.99 -8.22
C GLU A 58 12.86 10.65 -6.73
N TYR A 59 12.29 11.50 -5.87
CA TYR A 59 12.20 11.22 -4.44
C TYR A 59 11.42 9.92 -4.15
N GLY A 60 10.34 9.67 -4.90
CA GLY A 60 9.62 8.40 -4.86
C GLY A 60 10.49 7.20 -5.22
N GLU A 61 11.29 7.29 -6.28
CA GLU A 61 12.19 6.22 -6.73
C GLU A 61 13.28 5.92 -5.68
N LEU A 62 13.92 6.94 -5.13
CA LEU A 62 14.92 6.81 -4.07
C LEU A 62 14.33 6.18 -2.81
N THR A 63 13.15 6.65 -2.41
CA THR A 63 12.41 6.11 -1.26
C THR A 63 12.01 4.66 -1.48
N GLY A 64 11.53 4.32 -2.68
CA GLY A 64 11.20 2.96 -3.09
C GLY A 64 12.41 2.03 -3.03
N THR A 65 13.56 2.48 -3.53
CA THR A 65 14.82 1.72 -3.48
C THR A 65 15.24 1.45 -2.03
N ALA A 66 15.23 2.48 -1.18
CA ALA A 66 15.59 2.35 0.23
C ALA A 66 14.63 1.42 1.01
N LEU A 67 13.32 1.54 0.78
CA LEU A 67 12.31 0.71 1.44
C LEU A 67 12.34 -0.74 0.94
N LYS A 68 12.52 -0.99 -0.36
CA LYS A 68 12.65 -2.36 -0.88
C LYS A 68 13.87 -3.07 -0.28
N LYS A 69 14.99 -2.36 -0.13
CA LYS A 69 16.23 -2.89 0.46
C LYS A 69 16.09 -3.20 1.95
N ASN A 70 15.60 -2.24 2.73
CA ASN A 70 15.70 -2.29 4.20
C ASN A 70 14.38 -2.71 4.88
N TYR A 71 13.23 -2.52 4.22
CA TYR A 71 11.90 -2.71 4.78
C TYR A 71 10.91 -3.33 3.76
N PRO A 72 11.20 -4.53 3.21
CA PRO A 72 10.44 -5.10 2.11
C PRO A 72 8.95 -5.31 2.43
N ALA A 73 8.61 -5.63 3.69
CA ALA A 73 7.22 -5.77 4.13
C ALA A 73 6.43 -4.44 4.07
N VAL A 74 7.11 -3.31 4.29
CA VAL A 74 6.52 -1.97 4.12
C VAL A 74 6.43 -1.65 2.63
N ALA A 75 7.49 -1.90 1.87
CA ALA A 75 7.52 -1.64 0.44
C ALA A 75 6.41 -2.37 -0.34
N ALA A 76 6.08 -3.60 0.04
CA ALA A 76 5.00 -4.38 -0.57
C ALA A 76 3.61 -3.71 -0.48
N LYS A 77 3.41 -2.81 0.49
CA LYS A 77 2.16 -2.05 0.62
C LYS A 77 1.99 -1.02 -0.51
N PHE A 78 3.10 -0.54 -1.07
CA PHE A 78 3.12 0.49 -2.11
C PHE A 78 3.10 -0.10 -3.53
N THR A 79 2.93 -1.41 -3.69
CA THR A 79 2.83 -2.04 -5.01
C THR A 79 1.49 -1.71 -5.67
N PHE A 80 1.54 -1.14 -6.87
CA PHE A 80 0.38 -0.87 -7.72
C PHE A 80 0.49 -1.61 -9.05
N SER A 81 -0.67 -1.86 -9.69
CA SER A 81 -0.69 -2.38 -11.05
C SER A 81 -0.26 -1.30 -12.04
N GLN A 82 0.32 -1.70 -13.17
CA GLN A 82 0.71 -0.76 -14.22
C GLN A 82 -0.46 0.08 -14.74
N GLU A 83 -1.66 -0.51 -14.81
CA GLU A 83 -2.88 0.21 -15.20
C GLU A 83 -3.22 1.34 -14.21
N ALA A 84 -3.08 1.10 -12.90
CA ALA A 84 -3.32 2.12 -11.89
C ALA A 84 -2.27 3.25 -11.98
N LEU A 85 -1.01 2.90 -12.26
CA LEU A 85 0.07 3.87 -12.44
C LEU A 85 -0.12 4.72 -13.71
N ASN A 86 -0.65 4.14 -14.78
CA ASN A 86 -0.92 4.88 -16.03
C ASN A 86 -2.07 5.88 -15.89
N LYS A 87 -2.98 5.69 -14.92
CA LYS A 87 -4.07 6.62 -14.58
C LYS A 87 -3.64 7.66 -13.53
N ALA A 88 -2.39 7.64 -13.08
CA ALA A 88 -1.89 8.55 -12.07
C ALA A 88 -1.86 9.99 -12.61
N SER A 89 -2.37 10.94 -11.82
CA SER A 89 -2.40 12.34 -12.23
C SER A 89 -0.99 12.93 -12.25
N ALA A 90 -0.63 13.59 -13.35
CA ALA A 90 0.61 14.36 -13.47
C ALA A 90 0.65 15.56 -12.51
N ALA A 91 -0.52 16.11 -12.15
CA ALA A 91 -0.64 17.29 -11.29
C ALA A 91 -0.62 16.96 -9.78
N SER A 92 -0.66 15.68 -9.40
CA SER A 92 -0.70 15.26 -7.99
C SER A 92 0.69 14.82 -7.52
N SER A 93 1.24 15.51 -6.52
CA SER A 93 2.53 15.14 -5.91
C SER A 93 2.50 13.71 -5.36
N CYS A 94 1.45 13.34 -4.62
CA CYS A 94 1.24 11.95 -4.16
C CYS A 94 1.26 10.94 -5.33
N SER A 95 0.58 11.24 -6.43
CA SER A 95 0.56 10.35 -7.61
C SER A 95 1.94 10.20 -8.24
N GLN A 96 2.68 11.30 -8.41
CA GLN A 96 4.04 11.26 -8.96
C GLN A 96 5.02 10.54 -8.04
N PHE A 97 4.88 10.70 -6.72
CA PHE A 97 5.65 9.96 -5.74
C PHE A 97 5.43 8.45 -5.87
N LEU A 98 4.16 8.01 -5.96
CA LEU A 98 3.82 6.59 -6.10
C LEU A 98 4.29 5.99 -7.44
N VAL A 99 4.25 6.77 -8.52
CA VAL A 99 4.83 6.38 -9.82
C VAL A 99 6.34 6.18 -9.70
N GLY A 100 7.05 7.14 -9.10
CA GLY A 100 8.48 7.02 -8.81
C GLY A 100 8.80 5.79 -7.96
N PHE A 101 8.07 5.61 -6.86
CA PHE A 101 8.21 4.46 -5.96
C PHE A 101 8.13 3.12 -6.70
N ASN A 102 7.14 2.97 -7.58
CA ASN A 102 6.94 1.74 -8.34
C ASN A 102 7.94 1.58 -9.51
N SER A 103 8.66 2.65 -9.87
CA SER A 103 9.76 2.62 -10.85
C SER A 103 11.10 2.18 -10.23
N ALA A 104 11.21 2.19 -8.89
CA ALA A 104 12.42 1.78 -8.17
C ALA A 104 12.81 0.34 -8.51
N LYS A 105 14.11 0.08 -8.73
CA LYS A 105 14.64 -1.26 -9.03
C LYS A 105 14.84 -2.08 -7.77
#